data_AF-A0A963BR89-F1
#
_entry.id   AF-A0A963BR89-F1
#
_cell.length_a   1.000
_cell.length_b   1.000
_cell.length_c   1.000
_cell.angle_alpha   90.00
_cell.angle_beta   90.00
_cell.angle_gamma   90.00
#
_symmetry.space_group_name_H-M   'P 1'
#
loop_
_entity.id
_entity.type
_entity.pdbx_description
1 polymer ?
#
loop_
_entity_poly.entity_id
_entity_poly.type
_entity_poly.pdbx_seq_one_letter_code
_entity_poly.pdbx_strand_id
1 'polypeptide(L)' 'SFMVATAKFQGRVTVLYERGLDVYAVELHRDGELVDRVDEVFFDSLGGTLERLIDDGNWRRIRVQCLSGRKSARH' A
#
# COMPACT_ATOMS: atom_id res chain seq x y z
N SER A 1 0.36 -9.41 -7.21
CA SER A 1 1.04 -8.11 -7.06
C SER A 1 0.02 -7.00 -7.20
N PHE A 2 0.31 -5.80 -6.69
CA PHE A 2 -0.57 -4.63 -6.76
C PHE A 2 0.26 -3.33 -6.83
N MET A 3 -0.37 -2.25 -7.30
CA MET A 3 0.26 -0.93 -7.36
C MET A 3 0.02 -0.15 -6.07
N VAL A 4 1.03 0.58 -5.63
CA VAL A 4 0.97 1.49 -4.48
C VAL A 4 1.40 2.88 -4.95
N ALA A 5 0.67 3.90 -4.49
CA ALA A 5 0.97 5.30 -4.73
C ALA A 5 0.75 6.11 -3.44
N THR A 6 1.61 5.87 -2.46
CA THR A 6 1.66 6.63 -1.20
C THR A 6 2.86 7.59 -1.23
N ALA A 7 2.92 8.52 -0.28
CA ALA A 7 4.10 9.36 -0.12
C ALA A 7 5.36 8.56 0.29
N LYS A 8 5.17 7.39 0.93
CA LYS A 8 6.28 6.52 1.37
C LYS A 8 6.82 5.66 0.22
N PHE A 9 5.93 5.10 -0.60
CA PHE A 9 6.32 4.25 -1.71
C PHE A 9 5.37 4.43 -2.90
N GLN A 10 5.97 4.59 -4.08
CA GLN A 10 5.28 4.55 -5.35
C GLN A 10 5.92 3.45 -6.20
N GLY A 11 5.11 2.49 -6.65
CA GLY A 11 5.60 1.34 -7.41
C GLY A 11 4.72 0.10 -7.27
N ARG A 12 5.24 -1.03 -7.74
CA ARG A 12 4.57 -2.34 -7.66
C ARG A 12 5.05 -3.09 -6.41
N VAL A 13 4.12 -3.66 -5.68
CA VAL A 13 4.38 -4.55 -4.54
C VAL A 13 3.95 -5.97 -4.90
N THR A 14 4.79 -6.94 -4.63
CA THR A 14 4.48 -8.37 -4.77
C THR A 14 4.59 -9.04 -3.41
N VAL A 15 3.57 -9.81 -3.03
CA VAL A 15 3.63 -10.71 -1.87
C VAL A 15 3.67 -12.12 -2.43
N LEU A 16 4.74 -12.85 -2.14
CA LEU A 16 5.00 -14.21 -2.59
C LEU A 16 4.85 -15.14 -1.40
N TYR A 17 4.20 -16.29 -1.58
CA TYR A 17 4.14 -17.32 -0.56
C TYR A 17 5.20 -18.39 -0.81
N GLU A 18 6.10 -18.58 0.14
CA GLU A 18 7.21 -19.53 0.09
C GLU A 18 6.81 -20.80 0.84
N ARG A 19 6.05 -21.65 0.14
CA ARG A 19 5.46 -22.88 0.69
C ARG A 19 6.46 -23.78 1.43
N GLY A 20 7.73 -23.80 1.03
CA GLY A 20 8.75 -24.65 1.67
C GLY A 20 9.06 -24.24 3.12
N LEU A 21 8.95 -22.96 3.44
CA LEU A 21 9.23 -22.37 4.75
C LEU A 21 7.97 -21.91 5.49
N ASP A 22 6.82 -21.96 4.83
CA ASP A 22 5.54 -21.44 5.33
C ASP A 22 5.60 -19.94 5.73
N VAL A 23 6.32 -19.17 4.93
CA VAL A 23 6.51 -17.73 5.09
C VAL A 23 6.17 -16.98 3.80
N TYR A 24 6.17 -15.66 3.86
CA TYR A 24 6.03 -14.80 2.70
C TYR A 24 7.33 -14.05 2.40
N ALA A 25 7.47 -13.63 1.15
CA ALA A 25 8.41 -12.58 0.78
C ALA A 25 7.65 -11.38 0.21
N VAL A 26 8.12 -10.17 0.52
CA VAL A 26 7.56 -8.92 0.01
C VAL A 26 8.60 -8.25 -0.87
N GLU A 27 8.26 -8.01 -2.13
CA GLU A 27 9.11 -7.33 -3.10
C GLU A 27 8.56 -5.96 -3.46
N LEU A 28 9.43 -4.96 -3.47
CA LEU A 28 9.14 -3.62 -3.93
C LEU A 28 9.81 -3.39 -5.28
N HIS A 29 9.04 -2.94 -6.26
CA HIS A 29 9.56 -2.61 -7.59
C HIS A 29 9.25 -1.18 -7.99
N ARG A 30 10.21 -0.50 -8.62
CA ARG A 30 10.03 0.80 -9.27
C ARG A 30 10.46 0.67 -10.72
N ASP A 31 9.60 1.12 -11.64
CA ASP A 31 9.87 1.10 -13.08
C ASP A 31 10.29 -0.28 -13.63
N GLY A 32 9.78 -1.36 -13.02
CA GLY A 32 10.09 -2.74 -13.38
C GLY A 32 11.27 -3.35 -12.63
N GLU A 33 12.11 -2.54 -12.00
CA GLU A 33 13.29 -2.97 -11.26
C GLU A 33 12.95 -3.34 -9.81
N LEU A 34 13.53 -4.43 -9.30
CA LEU A 34 13.43 -4.81 -7.89
C LEU A 34 14.31 -3.86 -7.06
N VAL A 35 13.69 -3.06 -6.20
CA VAL A 35 14.40 -2.06 -5.37
C VAL A 35 14.58 -2.50 -3.93
N ASP A 36 13.75 -3.41 -3.44
CA ASP A 36 13.86 -3.97 -2.10
C ASP A 36 13.12 -5.32 -2.03
N ARG A 37 13.59 -6.19 -1.12
CA ARG A 37 12.97 -7.48 -0.83
C ARG A 37 13.14 -7.83 0.64
N VAL A 38 12.04 -8.22 1.27
CA VAL A 38 12.02 -8.74 2.64
C VAL A 38 11.57 -10.20 2.59
N ASP A 39 12.48 -11.10 2.95
CA ASP A 39 12.25 -12.54 3.04
C ASP A 39 11.72 -12.95 4.43
N GLU A 40 11.29 -14.21 4.55
CA GLU A 40 10.89 -14.85 5.82
C GLU A 40 9.86 -14.05 6.64
N VAL A 41 8.90 -13.42 5.96
CA VAL A 41 7.81 -12.67 6.60
C VAL A 41 6.73 -13.64 7.07
N PHE A 42 6.60 -13.82 8.38
CA PHE A 42 5.51 -14.61 8.96
C PHE A 42 4.14 -13.97 8.74
N PHE A 43 3.09 -14.79 8.68
CA PHE A 43 1.71 -14.35 8.44
C PHE A 43 1.24 -13.25 9.39
N ASP A 44 1.54 -13.38 10.68
CA ASP A 44 1.18 -12.42 11.73
C ASP A 44 1.94 -11.08 11.61
N SER A 45 3.13 -11.09 11.02
CA SER A 45 3.98 -9.92 10.81
C SER A 45 3.76 -9.24 9.45
N LEU A 46 3.03 -9.86 8.52
CA LEU A 46 2.87 -9.38 7.14
C LEU A 46 2.24 -7.99 7.09
N GLY A 47 1.19 -7.76 7.89
CA GLY A 47 0.54 -6.46 7.99
C GLY A 47 1.50 -5.36 8.45
N GLY A 48 2.25 -5.60 9.53
CA GLY A 48 3.23 -4.65 10.06
C GLY A 48 4.41 -4.41 9.12
N THR A 49 4.82 -5.43 8.36
CA THR A 49 5.84 -5.30 7.31
C THR A 49 5.34 -4.40 6.18
N LEU A 50 4.11 -4.59 5.69
CA LEU A 50 3.52 -3.70 4.68
C LEU A 50 3.32 -2.27 5.23
N GLU A 51 2.87 -2.10 6.47
CA GLU A 51 2.76 -0.76 7.08
C GLU A 51 4.10 -0.04 7.10
N ARG A 52 5.17 -0.74 7.53
CA ARG A 52 6.52 -0.20 7.55
C ARG A 52 7.00 0.19 6.15
N LEU A 53 6.80 -0.68 5.15
CA LEU A 53 7.34 -0.51 3.80
C LEU A 53 6.57 0.51 2.95
N ILE A 54 5.24 0.53 3.03
CA ILE A 54 4.42 1.21 2.00
C ILE A 54 3.34 2.15 2.54
N ASP A 55 2.93 2.03 3.80
CA ASP A 55 1.86 2.87 4.35
C ASP A 55 2.40 4.21 4.85
N ASP A 56 1.85 5.33 4.36
CA ASP A 56 2.18 6.69 4.81
C ASP A 56 1.20 7.25 5.86
N GLY A 57 0.23 6.44 6.30
CA GLY A 57 -0.80 6.79 7.26
C GLY A 57 -1.90 7.71 6.72
N ASN A 58 -1.85 8.11 5.45
CA ASN A 58 -2.84 9.05 4.89
C ASN A 58 -4.22 8.44 4.76
N TRP A 59 -4.34 7.12 4.58
CA TRP A 59 -5.65 6.46 4.49
C TRP A 59 -6.45 6.54 5.79
N ARG A 60 -5.77 6.76 6.93
CA ARG A 60 -6.40 6.97 8.25
C ARG A 60 -6.95 8.39 8.42
N ARG A 61 -6.64 9.31 7.48
CA ARG A 61 -7.02 10.73 7.56
C ARG A 61 -8.28 10.98 6.74
N ILE A 62 -9.32 11.48 7.38
CA ILE A 62 -10.51 11.94 6.69
C ILE A 62 -10.18 13.25 5.97
N ARG A 63 -10.38 13.28 4.65
CA ARG A 63 -10.30 14.51 3.84
C ARG A 63 -11.71 14.98 3.51
N VAL A 64 -12.03 16.22 3.91
CA VAL A 64 -13.31 16.86 3.63
C VAL A 64 -13.10 17.96 2.61
N GLN A 65 -13.86 17.94 1.51
CA GLN A 65 -13.90 19.01 0.53
C GLN A 65 -15.33 19.53 0.40
N CYS A 66 -15.54 20.82 0.67
CA CYS A 66 -16.81 21.49 0.41
C CYS A 66 -16.97 21.69 -1.10
N LEU A 67 -17.97 21.03 -1.70
CA LEU A 67 -18.31 21.25 -3.11
C LEU A 67 -19.23 22.48 -3.20
N SER A 68 -18.77 23.55 -3.84
CA SER A 68 -19.61 24.74 -4.07
C SER A 68 -20.57 24.49 -5.24
N GLY A 69 -21.78 24.04 -4.93
CA GLY A 69 -22.91 24.08 -5.86
C GLY A 69 -23.97 25.04 -5.35
N ARG A 70 -24.33 26.06 -6.14
CA ARG A 70 -25.61 26.77 -5.91
C ARG A 70 -26.71 25.75 -6.07
N LYS A 71 -27.35 25.34 -4.97
CA LYS A 71 -28.67 24.70 -5.03
C LYS A 71 -29.60 25.73 -5.67
N SER A 72 -30.05 25.50 -6.90
CA SER A 72 -31.17 26.25 -7.45
C SER A 72 -32.40 25.83 -6.65
N ALA A 73 -32.77 26.65 -5.66
CA ALA A 73 -34.06 26.52 -5.00
C ALA A 73 -35.12 27.00 -6.01
N ARG A 74 -35.88 26.06 -6.57
CA ARG A 74 -37.15 26.41 -7.21
C ARG A 74 -38.19 26.56 -6.09
N HIS A 75 -38.74 27.76 -5.99
CA HIS A 75 -39.96 28.06 -5.24
C HIS A 75 -41.19 27.57 -6.02
#